data_AF-A0A964QXX9-F1
#
_entry.id   AF-A0A964QXX9-F1
#
_cell.length_a   1.000
_cell.length_b   1.000
_cell.length_c   1.000
_cell.angle_alpha   90.00
_cell.angle_beta   90.00
_cell.angle_gamma   90.00
#
_symmetry.space_group_name_H-M   'P 1'
#
loop_
_entity.id
_entity.type
_entity.pdbx_description
1 polymer ?
#
loop_
_entity_poly.entity_id
_entity_poly.type
_entity_poly.pdbx_seq_one_letter_code
_entity_poly.pdbx_strand_id
1 'polypeptide(L)'
;MFGCEAFREDSSMPSRKPESCPHRTRLGKNVAALRARRDLTQEELAEKVGVSARYIQNVEAGENFPSLPTLASLRATLRCDWNELFSGCDKV
;
A
#
# COMPACT_ATOMS: atom_id res chain seq x y z
N MET A 1 -6.54 23.26 -49.81
CA MET A 1 -5.44 24.10 -49.32
C MET A 1 -5.15 23.64 -47.90
N PHE A 2 -3.96 23.09 -47.69
CA PHE A 2 -3.52 22.42 -46.48
C PHE A 2 -3.44 23.40 -45.30
N GLY A 3 -4.16 23.13 -44.22
CA GLY A 3 -4.00 23.78 -42.92
C GLY A 3 -3.41 22.79 -41.94
N CYS A 4 -2.09 22.83 -41.79
CA CYS A 4 -1.37 22.17 -40.71
C CYS A 4 -1.71 22.88 -39.40
N GLU A 5 -2.65 22.36 -38.61
CA GLU A 5 -2.92 22.89 -37.27
C GLU A 5 -2.27 21.98 -36.23
N ALA A 6 -1.06 22.40 -35.87
CA ALA A 6 -0.40 22.32 -34.58
C ALA A 6 -0.84 21.18 -33.63
N PHE A 7 0.10 20.27 -33.40
CA PHE A 7 0.19 19.46 -32.19
C PHE A 7 0.18 20.40 -30.97
N ARG A 8 -0.99 20.60 -30.36
CA ARG A 8 -1.09 21.27 -29.06
C ARG A 8 -0.57 20.29 -28.01
N GLU A 9 0.68 20.48 -27.60
CA GLU A 9 1.16 20.02 -26.31
C GLU A 9 0.41 20.79 -25.22
N ASP A 10 -0.81 20.32 -24.87
CA ASP A 10 -1.43 20.69 -23.60
C ASP A 10 -0.59 20.08 -22.49
N SER A 11 0.36 20.89 -22.04
CA SER A 11 1.25 20.65 -20.91
C SER A 11 0.47 20.75 -19.60
N SER A 12 -0.42 19.81 -19.34
CA SER A 12 -1.04 19.65 -18.03
C SER A 12 -1.20 18.18 -17.67
N MET A 13 -0.08 17.46 -17.61
CA MET A 13 -0.06 16.13 -17.00
C MET A 13 -0.58 16.26 -15.56
N PRO A 14 -1.76 15.71 -15.21
CA PRO A 14 -2.21 15.76 -13.85
C PRO A 14 -1.27 14.89 -13.02
N SER A 15 -0.54 15.49 -12.08
CA SER A 15 0.29 14.78 -11.08
C SER A 15 -0.53 13.94 -10.09
N ARG A 16 -1.71 13.47 -10.48
CA ARG A 16 -2.58 12.69 -9.61
C ARG A 16 -1.93 11.35 -9.37
N LYS A 17 -1.48 11.13 -8.12
CA LYS A 17 -1.19 9.79 -7.57
C LYS A 17 -2.28 8.84 -8.12
N PRO A 18 -1.92 7.69 -8.69
CA PRO A 18 -2.92 6.74 -9.18
C PRO A 18 -3.90 6.45 -8.04
N GLU A 19 -5.19 6.48 -8.35
CA GLU A 19 -6.23 6.17 -7.37
C GLU A 19 -5.91 4.81 -6.75
N SER A 20 -5.88 4.74 -5.41
CA SER A 20 -5.41 3.58 -4.68
C SER A 20 -6.16 2.34 -5.18
N CYS A 21 -5.46 1.36 -5.73
CA CYS A 21 -6.13 0.17 -6.22
C CYS A 21 -6.83 -0.55 -5.05
N PRO A 22 -8.07 -1.07 -5.22
CA PRO A 22 -8.86 -1.61 -4.13
C PRO A 22 -8.10 -2.65 -3.28
N HIS A 23 -7.28 -3.49 -3.93
CA HIS A 23 -6.44 -4.51 -3.32
C HIS A 23 -5.44 -3.96 -2.29
N ARG A 24 -4.82 -2.80 -2.55
CA ARG A 24 -3.91 -2.15 -1.59
C ARG A 24 -4.64 -1.70 -0.35
N THR A 25 -5.82 -1.11 -0.52
CA THR A 25 -6.65 -0.66 0.60
C THR A 25 -7.14 -1.83 1.45
N ARG A 26 -7.49 -2.98 0.85
CA ARG A 26 -7.92 -4.17 1.63
C ARG A 26 -6.73 -4.74 2.42
N LEU A 27 -5.56 -4.87 1.78
CA LEU A 27 -4.31 -5.27 2.45
C LEU A 27 -3.98 -4.34 3.63
N GLY A 28 -4.00 -3.02 3.41
CA GLY A 28 -3.69 -2.03 4.44
C GLY A 28 -4.60 -2.15 5.66
N LYS A 29 -5.91 -2.33 5.44
CA LYS A 29 -6.89 -2.58 6.51
C LYS A 29 -6.59 -3.86 7.28
N ASN A 30 -6.22 -4.94 6.59
CA ASN A 30 -5.86 -6.20 7.22
C ASN A 30 -4.61 -6.04 8.10
N VAL A 31 -3.58 -5.34 7.61
CA VAL A 31 -2.36 -5.03 8.37
C VAL A 31 -2.71 -4.24 9.64
N ALA A 32 -3.51 -3.17 9.52
CA ALA A 32 -3.92 -2.36 10.66
C ALA A 32 -4.72 -3.16 11.71
N ALA A 33 -5.64 -4.02 11.26
CA ALA A 33 -6.44 -4.87 12.14
C ALA A 33 -5.57 -5.92 12.85
N LEU A 34 -4.66 -6.58 12.13
CA LEU A 34 -3.72 -7.55 12.70
C LEU A 34 -2.74 -6.89 13.68
N ARG A 35 -2.27 -5.68 13.36
CA ARG A 35 -1.44 -4.87 14.27
C ARG A 35 -2.17 -4.58 15.58
N ALA A 36 -3.41 -4.10 15.49
CA ALA A 36 -4.24 -3.80 16.67
C ALA A 36 -4.50 -5.06 17.51
N ARG A 37 -4.73 -6.22 16.89
CA ARG A 37 -4.87 -7.52 17.59
C ARG A 37 -3.61 -7.97 18.33
N ARG A 38 -2.47 -7.35 18.06
CA ARG A 38 -1.19 -7.60 18.73
C ARG A 38 -0.78 -6.50 19.69
N ASP A 39 -1.68 -5.55 19.94
CA ASP A 39 -1.45 -4.41 20.83
C ASP A 39 -0.20 -3.61 20.46
N LEU A 40 0.10 -3.52 19.16
CA LEU A 40 1.23 -2.77 18.64
C LEU A 40 0.79 -1.39 18.12
N THR A 41 1.58 -0.38 18.44
CA THR A 41 1.57 0.92 17.75
C THR A 41 2.16 0.80 16.33
N GLN A 42 1.95 1.82 15.49
CA GLN A 42 2.54 1.82 14.14
C GLN A 42 4.06 1.90 14.21
N GLU A 43 4.59 2.64 15.18
CA GLU A 43 6.01 2.79 15.49
C GLU A 43 6.63 1.45 15.89
N GLU A 44 6.01 0.71 16.82
CA GLU A 44 6.51 -0.59 17.27
C GLU A 44 6.46 -1.64 16.15
N LEU A 45 5.42 -1.63 15.32
CA LEU A 45 5.38 -2.51 14.14
C LEU A 45 6.50 -2.16 13.16
N ALA A 46 6.71 -0.86 12.91
CA ALA A 46 7.75 -0.38 11.99
C ALA A 46 9.15 -0.78 12.46
N GLU A 47 9.43 -0.60 13.75
CA GLU A 47 10.69 -1.01 14.37
C GLU A 47 10.93 -2.51 14.21
N LYS A 48 9.93 -3.35 14.54
CA LYS A 48 10.04 -4.82 14.42
C LYS A 48 10.22 -5.29 12.98
N VAL A 49 9.64 -4.59 12.01
CA VAL A 49 9.74 -4.91 10.58
C VAL A 49 11.00 -4.32 9.94
N GLY A 50 11.65 -3.35 10.58
CA GLY A 50 12.85 -2.66 10.06
C GLY A 50 12.53 -1.59 9.02
N VAL A 51 11.42 -0.88 9.17
CA VAL A 51 10.96 0.20 8.27
C VAL A 51 10.60 1.46 9.06
N SER A 52 10.29 2.56 8.38
CA SER A 52 9.84 3.78 9.06
C SER A 52 8.37 3.71 9.49
N ALA A 53 8.01 4.38 10.59
CA ALA A 53 6.61 4.49 11.02
C ALA A 53 5.71 5.08 9.92
N ARG A 54 6.20 6.11 9.21
CA ARG A 54 5.51 6.69 8.05
C ARG A 54 5.27 5.67 6.93
N TYR A 55 6.18 4.72 6.73
CA TYR A 55 5.99 3.67 5.75
C TYR A 55 4.84 2.74 6.15
N ILE A 56 4.79 2.30 7.42
CA ILE A 56 3.66 1.51 7.95
C ILE A 56 2.35 2.29 7.83
N GLN A 57 2.33 3.56 8.18
CA GLN A 57 1.16 4.43 8.01
C GLN A 57 0.65 4.44 6.55
N ASN A 58 1.56 4.63 5.58
CA ASN A 58 1.21 4.63 4.16
C ASN A 58 0.74 3.25 3.67
N VAL A 59 1.27 2.16 4.23
CA VAL A 59 0.81 0.79 3.93
C VAL A 59 -0.61 0.58 4.46
N GLU A 60 -0.88 0.95 5.71
CA GLU A 60 -2.21 0.84 6.32
C GLU A 60 -3.25 1.70 5.60
N ALA A 61 -2.84 2.86 5.08
CA ALA A 61 -3.67 3.72 4.25
C ALA A 61 -3.87 3.22 2.80
N GLY A 62 -3.15 2.16 2.38
CA GLY A 62 -3.20 1.64 1.01
C GLY A 62 -2.47 2.49 -0.03
N GLU A 63 -1.70 3.50 0.38
CA GLU A 63 -0.89 4.32 -0.52
C GLU A 63 0.34 3.54 -1.02
N ASN A 64 0.93 2.71 -0.14
CA ASN A 64 2.10 1.90 -0.45
C ASN A 64 1.78 0.41 -0.43
N PHE A 65 2.31 -0.33 -1.41
CA PHE A 65 2.29 -1.78 -1.39
C PHE A 65 3.66 -2.27 -0.94
N PRO A 66 3.74 -3.13 0.08
CA PRO A 66 5.03 -3.58 0.55
C PRO A 66 5.72 -4.51 -0.44
N SER A 67 7.06 -4.50 -0.43
CA SER A 67 7.84 -5.48 -1.18
C SER A 67 7.64 -6.88 -0.61
N LEU A 68 7.96 -7.93 -1.37
CA LEU A 68 7.86 -9.31 -0.89
C LEU A 68 8.65 -9.56 0.42
N PRO A 69 9.90 -9.07 0.58
CA PRO A 69 10.61 -9.19 1.86
C PRO A 69 9.85 -8.53 3.02
N THR A 70 9.34 -7.30 2.81
CA THR A 70 8.57 -6.59 3.84
C THR A 70 7.27 -7.31 4.18
N LEU A 71 6.57 -7.89 3.20
CA LEU A 71 5.39 -8.73 3.42
C LEU A 71 5.70 -9.95 4.27
N ALA A 72 6.83 -10.62 4.02
CA ALA A 72 7.26 -11.76 4.83
C ALA A 72 7.58 -11.34 6.27
N SER A 73 8.27 -10.20 6.46
CA SER A 73 8.54 -9.63 7.79
C SER A 73 7.27 -9.21 8.53
N LEU A 74 6.31 -8.60 7.82
CA LEU A 74 4.99 -8.27 8.38
C LEU A 74 4.26 -9.53 8.86
N ARG A 75 4.21 -10.57 8.02
CA ARG A 75 3.60 -11.86 8.37
C ARG A 75 4.22 -12.45 9.64
N ALA A 76 5.55 -12.49 9.70
CA ALA A 76 6.28 -13.03 10.85
C ALA A 76 6.03 -12.20 12.12
N THR A 77 6.09 -10.88 12.03
CA THR A 77 5.89 -9.96 13.17
C THR A 77 4.46 -9.99 13.67
N LEU A 78 3.50 -9.95 12.76
CA LEU A 78 2.06 -10.03 13.03
C LEU A 78 1.60 -11.47 13.28
N ARG A 79 2.52 -12.45 13.30
CA ARG A 79 2.30 -13.91 13.45
C ARG A 79 0.97 -14.37 12.86
N CYS A 80 0.71 -14.02 11.60
CA CYS A 80 -0.53 -14.32 10.90
C CYS A 80 -0.23 -15.19 9.68
N ASP A 81 -1.26 -15.75 9.07
CA ASP A 81 -1.13 -16.45 7.80
C ASP A 81 -1.32 -15.51 6.60
N TRP A 82 -0.89 -15.97 5.41
CA TRP A 82 -1.10 -15.23 4.16
C TRP A 82 -2.58 -15.00 3.86
N ASN A 83 -3.44 -15.94 4.24
CA ASN A 83 -4.89 -15.83 4.07
C ASN A 83 -5.49 -14.70 4.92
N GLU A 84 -4.96 -14.47 6.13
CA GLU A 84 -5.41 -13.36 6.97
C GLU A 84 -4.89 -12.02 6.43
N LEU A 85 -3.62 -11.98 6.02
CA LEU A 85 -2.99 -10.78 5.49
C LEU A 85 -3.67 -10.30 4.19
N PHE A 86 -4.00 -11.23 3.30
CA PHE A 86 -4.71 -10.98 2.05
C PHE A 86 -6.20 -11.34 2.13
N SER A 87 -6.78 -11.36 3.33
CA SER A 87 -8.17 -11.73 3.55
C SER A 87 -9.09 -10.85 2.73
N GLY A 88 -9.89 -11.51 1.89
CA GLY A 88 -10.66 -10.88 0.86
C GLY A 88 -9.78 -9.91 0.09
N CYS A 89 -8.78 -10.36 -0.65
CA CYS A 89 -8.22 -9.69 -1.82
C CYS A 89 -8.58 -10.58 -3.01
N ASP A 90 -9.13 -10.01 -4.08
CA ASP A 90 -9.55 -10.84 -5.23
C ASP A 90 -8.32 -11.21 -6.07
N LYS A 91 -8.36 -12.40 -6.67
CA LYS A 91 -7.35 -12.80 -7.66
C LYS A 91 -7.66 -12.03 -8.95
N VAL A 92 -6.70 -11.22 -9.39
CA VAL A 92 -6.73 -10.55 -10.70
C VAL A 92 -6.17 -11.49 -11.75
#